data_AF-A0A1I3CEM1-F1
#
_entry.id   AF-A0A1I3CEM1-F1
#
_cell.length_a   1.000
_cell.length_b   1.000
_cell.length_c   1.000
_cell.angle_alpha   90.00
_cell.angle_beta   90.00
_cell.angle_gamma   90.00
#
_symmetry.space_group_name_H-M   'P 1'
#
loop_
_entity.id
_entity.type
_entity.pdbx_description
1 polymer ?
#
loop_
_entity_poly.entity_id
_entity_poly.type
_entity_poly.pdbx_seq_one_letter_code
_entity_poly.pdbx_strand_id
1 'polypeptide(L)'
;MNSWIIAIILLIIAIALIVWSFFKKDSGEKIQEEFEELSLQLLQDIYHLKERVSILESELNIPSQDLPATDTIHEVIKKHVIHLYTQDVSTEDIANQTRLMEETVKQIIDEYVIASSK
;
A
#
# COMPACT_ATOMS: atom_id res chain seq x y z
N MET A 1 -63.15 -29.85 15.35
CA MET A 1 -63.21 -28.38 15.12
C MET A 1 -61.81 -27.74 15.13
N ASN A 2 -60.83 -28.30 15.85
CA ASN A 2 -59.47 -27.75 15.99
C ASN A 2 -58.54 -28.00 14.79
N SER A 3 -58.77 -29.05 13.98
CA SER A 3 -57.88 -29.42 12.86
C SER A 3 -57.83 -28.37 11.74
N TRP A 4 -58.91 -27.61 11.54
CA TRP A 4 -58.96 -26.53 10.55
C TRP A 4 -58.07 -25.33 10.92
N ILE A 5 -57.85 -25.11 12.22
CA ILE A 5 -57.01 -24.01 12.72
C ILE A 5 -55.54 -24.24 12.33
N ILE A 6 -55.08 -25.49 12.40
CA ILE A 6 -53.73 -25.87 11.98
C ILE A 6 -53.54 -25.63 10.48
N ALA A 7 -54.55 -25.94 9.66
CA ALA A 7 -54.50 -25.68 8.22
C ALA A 7 -54.39 -24.17 7.91
N ILE A 8 -55.11 -23.33 8.65
CA ILE A 8 -55.07 -21.86 8.48
C ILE A 8 -53.72 -21.28 8.91
N ILE A 9 -53.17 -21.73 10.05
CA ILE A 9 -51.85 -21.28 10.52
C ILE A 9 -50.74 -21.66 9.53
N LEU A 10 -50.79 -22.88 9.00
CA LEU A 10 -49.82 -23.37 8.02
C LEU A 10 -49.89 -22.57 6.71
N LEU A 11 -51.09 -22.16 6.30
CA LEU A 11 -51.30 -21.31 5.14
C LEU A 11 -50.73 -19.90 5.34
N ILE A 12 -50.92 -19.31 6.53
CA ILE A 12 -50.33 -18.00 6.88
C ILE A 12 -48.80 -18.08 6.88
N ILE A 13 -48.21 -19.15 7.43
CA ILE A 13 -46.76 -19.37 7.43
C ILE A 13 -46.22 -19.50 6.01
N ALA A 14 -46.92 -20.23 5.13
CA ALA A 14 -46.54 -20.36 3.73
C ALA A 14 -46.53 -18.99 3.02
N ILE A 15 -47.57 -18.18 3.21
CA ILE A 15 -47.65 -16.82 2.65
C ILE A 15 -46.53 -15.93 3.23
N ALA A 16 -46.29 -15.99 4.54
CA ALA A 16 -45.23 -15.23 5.19
C ALA A 16 -43.83 -15.60 4.66
N LEU A 17 -43.57 -16.88 4.44
CA LEU A 17 -42.31 -17.36 3.85
C LEU A 17 -42.13 -16.88 2.41
N ILE A 18 -43.20 -16.81 1.62
CA ILE A 18 -43.15 -16.27 0.25
C ILE A 18 -42.78 -14.79 0.27
N VAL A 19 -43.45 -13.99 1.12
CA VAL A 19 -43.15 -12.56 1.28
C VAL A 19 -41.70 -12.35 1.74
N TRP A 20 -41.24 -13.16 2.69
CA TRP A 20 -39.85 -13.11 3.16
C TRP A 20 -38.83 -13.54 2.09
N SER A 21 -39.18 -14.54 1.28
CA SER A 21 -38.34 -15.04 0.20
C SER A 21 -38.14 -14.00 -0.90
N PHE A 22 -39.17 -13.20 -1.18
CA PHE A 22 -39.04 -12.09 -2.12
C PHE A 22 -38.10 -11.00 -1.59
N PHE A 23 -38.12 -10.74 -0.28
CA PHE A 23 -37.25 -9.73 0.32
C PHE A 23 -35.76 -10.14 0.32
N LYS A 24 -35.44 -11.43 0.47
CA LYS A 24 -34.04 -11.90 0.54
C LYS A 24 -33.36 -11.99 -0.84
N LYS A 25 -34.13 -12.06 -1.93
CA LYS A 25 -33.59 -12.20 -3.30
C LYS A 25 -33.22 -10.86 -3.95
N ASP A 26 -33.90 -9.77 -3.63
CA ASP A 26 -33.67 -8.48 -4.30
C ASP A 26 -32.47 -7.68 -3.73
N SER A 27 -32.05 -7.93 -2.48
CA SER A 27 -30.97 -7.16 -1.83
C SER A 27 -29.57 -7.72 -2.05
N GLY A 28 -29.43 -9.02 -2.33
CA GLY A 28 -28.11 -9.66 -2.48
C GLY A 28 -27.45 -9.38 -3.83
N GLU A 29 -28.22 -9.48 -4.92
CA GLU A 29 -27.71 -9.30 -6.29
C GLU A 29 -27.37 -7.84 -6.62
N LYS A 30 -28.23 -6.88 -6.26
CA LYS A 30 -28.01 -5.45 -6.56
C LYS A 30 -26.81 -4.87 -5.82
N ILE A 31 -26.62 -5.27 -4.55
CA ILE A 31 -25.47 -4.84 -3.76
C ILE A 31 -24.17 -5.43 -4.34
N GLN A 32 -24.23 -6.65 -4.88
CA GLN A 32 -23.06 -7.29 -5.50
C GLN A 32 -22.68 -6.60 -6.83
N GLU A 33 -23.66 -6.26 -7.68
CA GLU A 33 -23.42 -5.51 -8.93
C GLU A 33 -22.86 -4.10 -8.65
N GLU A 34 -23.44 -3.36 -7.70
CA GLU A 34 -22.93 -2.04 -7.32
C GLU A 34 -21.50 -2.13 -6.74
N PHE A 35 -21.19 -3.17 -5.97
CA PHE A 35 -19.82 -3.38 -5.48
C PHE A 35 -18.83 -3.73 -6.59
N GLU A 36 -19.25 -4.51 -7.58
CA GLU A 36 -18.40 -4.89 -8.71
C GLU A 36 -18.11 -3.68 -9.61
N GLU A 37 -19.12 -2.85 -9.89
CA GLU A 37 -18.95 -1.60 -10.63
C GLU A 37 -18.04 -0.61 -9.88
N LEU A 38 -18.27 -0.43 -8.57
CA LEU A 38 -17.40 0.42 -7.73
C LEU A 38 -15.96 -0.12 -7.66
N SER A 39 -15.77 -1.44 -7.57
CA SER A 39 -14.45 -2.07 -7.55
C SER A 39 -13.71 -1.88 -8.87
N LEU A 40 -14.42 -2.01 -10.01
CA LEU A 40 -13.84 -1.78 -11.33
C LEU A 40 -13.46 -0.31 -11.53
N GLN A 41 -14.31 0.61 -11.06
CA GLN A 41 -14.04 2.04 -11.12
C GLN A 41 -12.83 2.42 -10.25
N LEU A 42 -12.74 1.91 -9.02
CA LEU A 42 -11.59 2.11 -8.14
C LEU A 42 -10.29 1.61 -8.76
N LEU A 43 -10.31 0.44 -9.42
CA LEU A 43 -9.13 -0.10 -10.10
C LEU A 43 -8.68 0.81 -11.25
N GLN A 44 -9.63 1.31 -12.05
CA GLN A 44 -9.35 2.24 -13.14
C GLN A 44 -8.79 3.56 -12.62
N ASP A 45 -9.37 4.10 -11.55
CA ASP A 45 -8.91 5.34 -10.92
C ASP A 45 -7.50 5.19 -10.35
N ILE A 46 -7.18 4.08 -9.68
CA ILE A 46 -5.83 3.77 -9.19
C ILE A 46 -4.83 3.69 -10.34
N TYR A 47 -5.21 3.04 -11.44
CA TYR A 47 -4.34 2.92 -12.62
C TYR A 47 -4.01 4.30 -13.21
N HIS A 48 -5.02 5.16 -13.38
CA HIS A 48 -4.82 6.52 -13.87
C HIS A 48 -4.04 7.40 -12.88
N LEU A 49 -4.24 7.22 -11.57
CA LEU A 49 -3.42 7.88 -10.55
C LEU A 49 -1.96 7.46 -10.67
N LYS A 50 -1.69 6.16 -10.82
CA LYS A 50 -0.33 5.63 -10.95
C LYS A 50 0.40 6.20 -12.18
N GLU A 51 -0.30 6.32 -13.30
CA GLU A 51 0.25 6.94 -14.51
C GLU A 51 0.58 8.42 -14.29
N ARG A 52 -0.33 9.18 -13.69
CA ARG A 52 -0.10 10.60 -13.39
C ARG A 52 1.06 10.80 -12.41
N VAL A 53 1.16 9.96 -11.38
CA VAL A 53 2.27 9.97 -10.42
C VAL A 53 3.59 9.62 -11.13
N SER A 54 3.60 8.60 -11.99
CA SER A 54 4.81 8.21 -12.74
C SER A 54 5.30 9.31 -13.68
N ILE A 55 4.39 10.05 -14.31
CA ILE A 55 4.75 11.19 -15.15
C ILE A 55 5.33 12.31 -14.28
N LEU A 56 4.69 12.63 -13.16
CA LEU A 56 5.22 13.61 -12.19
C LEU A 56 6.60 13.21 -11.66
N GLU A 57 6.82 11.93 -11.35
CA GLU A 57 8.11 11.39 -10.95
C GLU A 57 9.14 11.57 -12.06
N SER A 58 8.78 11.30 -13.31
CA SER A 58 9.67 11.48 -14.46
C SER A 58 10.03 12.94 -14.72
N GLU A 59 9.10 13.89 -14.53
CA GLU A 59 9.34 15.33 -14.67
C GLU A 59 10.19 15.89 -13.52
N LEU A 60 9.99 15.39 -12.30
CA LEU A 60 10.78 15.73 -11.11
C LEU A 60 12.13 14.97 -11.06
N ASN A 61 12.43 14.15 -12.08
CA ASN A 61 13.62 13.30 -12.17
C ASN A 61 13.80 12.41 -10.91
N ILE A 62 12.68 11.96 -10.33
CA ILE A 62 12.68 10.96 -9.26
C ILE A 62 12.90 9.60 -9.94
N PRO A 63 14.00 8.89 -9.64
CA PRO A 63 14.28 7.60 -10.28
C PRO A 63 13.20 6.59 -9.85
N SER A 64 12.33 6.22 -10.80
CA SER A 64 11.46 5.07 -10.65
C SER A 64 12.33 3.83 -10.42
N GLN A 65 12.02 3.07 -9.38
CA GLN A 65 12.82 1.97 -8.90
C GLN A 65 12.72 0.74 -9.82
N ASP A 66 13.32 0.85 -11.00
CA ASP A 66 13.76 -0.28 -11.82
C ASP A 66 15.28 -0.12 -12.00
N LEU A 67 16.01 -0.72 -11.07
CA LEU A 67 17.48 -0.63 -10.93
C LEU A 67 18.18 -1.28 -12.14
N PRO A 68 19.19 -0.59 -12.71
CA PRO A 68 20.53 -0.68 -12.14
C PRO A 68 21.18 0.71 -12.02
N ALA A 69 21.20 1.27 -10.81
CA ALA A 69 21.81 2.57 -10.52
C ALA A 69 22.79 2.45 -9.35
N THR A 70 23.96 1.87 -9.60
CA THR A 70 25.01 1.69 -8.58
C THR A 70 25.62 3.04 -8.15
N ASP A 71 25.66 4.05 -9.03
CA ASP A 71 26.39 5.29 -8.76
C ASP A 71 25.57 6.37 -8.01
N THR A 72 24.27 6.51 -8.30
CA THR A 72 23.43 7.55 -7.67
C THR A 72 22.99 7.19 -6.25
N ILE A 73 22.74 5.89 -6.00
CA ILE A 73 22.47 5.37 -4.67
C ILE A 73 23.68 5.58 -3.76
N HIS A 74 24.88 5.38 -4.28
CA HIS A 74 26.10 5.58 -3.52
C HIS A 74 26.24 7.05 -3.07
N GLU A 75 25.89 8.03 -3.91
CA GLU A 75 25.95 9.44 -3.52
C GLU A 75 24.90 9.83 -2.45
N VAL A 76 23.67 9.33 -2.56
CA VAL A 76 22.62 9.58 -1.55
C VAL A 76 22.96 8.89 -0.24
N ILE A 77 23.44 7.65 -0.29
CA ILE A 77 23.90 6.92 0.89
C ILE A 77 25.11 7.61 1.54
N LYS A 78 26.09 8.08 0.74
CA LYS A 78 27.22 8.86 1.26
C LYS A 78 26.73 10.10 2.01
N LYS A 79 25.81 10.87 1.42
CA LYS A 79 25.22 12.05 2.09
C LYS A 79 24.51 11.69 3.39
N HIS A 80 23.78 10.57 3.42
CA HIS A 80 23.09 10.11 4.61
C HIS A 80 24.05 9.64 5.72
N VAL A 81 25.11 8.89 5.38
CA VAL A 81 26.16 8.47 6.31
C VAL A 81 26.87 9.68 6.92
N ILE A 82 27.24 10.68 6.11
CA ILE A 82 27.90 11.90 6.57
C ILE A 82 26.97 12.72 7.49
N HIS A 83 25.68 12.79 7.15
CA HIS A 83 24.69 13.48 7.98
C HIS A 83 24.59 12.84 9.38
N LEU A 84 24.49 11.51 9.45
CA LEU A 84 24.42 10.80 10.73
C LEU A 84 25.71 10.93 11.54
N TYR A 85 26.87 10.88 10.90
CA TYR A 85 28.16 11.10 11.58
C TYR A 85 28.27 12.52 12.18
N THR A 86 27.76 13.52 11.48
CA THR A 86 27.74 14.92 11.97
C THR A 86 26.79 15.10 13.16
N GLN A 87 25.87 14.17 13.40
CA GLN A 87 24.97 14.16 14.55
C GLN A 87 25.52 13.42 15.78
N ASP A 88 26.84 13.15 15.82
CA ASP A 88 27.53 12.45 16.91
C ASP A 88 27.04 10.99 17.10
N VAL A 89 26.48 10.39 16.03
CA VAL A 89 26.04 8.99 16.04
C VAL A 89 27.25 8.07 15.83
N SER A 90 27.32 6.98 16.60
CA SER A 90 28.43 6.04 16.53
C SER A 90 28.50 5.33 15.17
N THR A 91 29.70 5.02 14.70
CA THR A 91 29.91 4.35 13.40
C THR A 91 29.21 2.98 13.32
N GLU A 92 29.07 2.30 14.45
CA GLU A 92 28.39 1.02 14.57
C GLU A 92 26.86 1.18 14.41
N ASP A 93 26.29 2.23 15.00
CA ASP A 93 24.86 2.54 14.86
C ASP A 93 24.53 3.01 13.45
N ILE A 94 25.41 3.79 12.80
CA ILE A 94 25.25 4.21 11.41
C ILE A 94 25.26 2.99 10.48
N ALA A 95 26.17 2.03 10.70
CA ALA A 95 26.23 0.79 9.92
C ALA A 95 24.92 -0.02 10.04
N ASN A 96 24.38 -0.13 11.26
CA ASN A 96 23.10 -0.80 11.51
C ASN A 96 21.90 -0.06 10.88
N GLN A 97 21.85 1.27 10.97
CA GLN A 97 20.75 2.09 10.44
C GLN A 97 20.76 2.15 8.91
N THR A 98 21.93 2.26 8.30
CA THR A 98 22.10 2.32 6.84
C THR A 98 22.18 0.94 6.19
N ARG A 99 22.22 -0.13 6.99
CA ARG A 99 22.41 -1.54 6.57
C ARG A 99 23.67 -1.74 5.73
N LEU A 100 24.71 -0.95 6.02
CA LEU A 100 26.01 -1.02 5.37
C LEU A 100 26.99 -1.75 6.28
N MET A 101 28.01 -2.37 5.68
CA MET A 101 29.12 -2.93 6.46
C MET A 101 29.90 -1.77 7.10
N GLU A 102 30.33 -1.99 8.33
CA GLU A 102 31.05 -1.00 9.12
C GLU A 102 32.32 -0.49 8.40
N GLU A 103 32.96 -1.36 7.60
CA GLU A 103 34.09 -1.02 6.73
C GLU A 103 33.72 0.03 5.66
N THR A 104 32.54 -0.09 5.05
CA THR A 104 32.05 0.84 4.03
C THR A 104 31.69 2.19 4.65
N VAL A 105 31.10 2.18 5.85
CA VAL A 105 30.79 3.40 6.60
C VAL A 105 32.07 4.14 6.98
N LYS A 106 33.08 3.42 7.49
CA LYS A 106 34.40 3.99 7.81
C LYS A 106 35.08 4.60 6.60
N GLN A 107 35.05 3.91 5.46
CA GLN A 107 35.63 4.40 4.21
C GLN A 107 34.98 5.71 3.74
N ILE A 108 33.65 5.82 3.83
CA ILE A 108 32.90 7.02 3.45
C ILE A 108 33.23 8.20 4.38
N ILE A 109 33.33 7.95 5.68
CA ILE A 109 33.67 8.99 6.67
C ILE A 109 35.12 9.45 6.50
N ASP A 110 36.06 8.54 6.28
CA ASP A 110 37.47 8.86 6.05
C ASP A 110 37.66 9.70 4.77
N GLU A 111 36.98 9.31 3.68
CA GLU A 111 36.93 10.08 2.43
C GLU A 111 36.39 11.51 2.67
N TYR A 112 35.35 11.66 3.50
CA TYR A 112 34.78 12.97 3.87
C TYR A 112 35.74 13.82 4.73
N VAL A 113 36.37 13.25 5.75
CA VAL A 113 37.31 13.95 6.64
C VAL A 113 38.53 14.43 5.85
N ILE A 114 39.07 13.59 4.96
CA ILE A 114 40.19 13.94 4.08
C ILE A 114 39.77 15.03 3.08
N ALA A 115 38.59 14.91 2.46
CA ALA A 115 38.08 15.90 1.52
C ALA A 115 37.77 17.25 2.18
N SER A 116 37.32 17.25 3.44
CA SER A 116 37.05 18.47 4.22
C SER A 116 38.33 19.12 4.78
N SER A 117 39.46 18.42 4.79
CA SER A 117 40.75 18.93 5.28
C SER A 117 41.59 19.62 4.19
N LYS A 118 41.11 19.69 2.95
CA LYS A 118 41.80 20.28 1.80
C LYS A 118 41.15 21.59 1.36
#